data_AF-A0A9E6ET52-F1
#
_entry.id   AF-A0A9E6ET52-F1
#
_cell.length_a   1.000
_cell.length_b   1.000
_cell.length_c   1.000
_cell.angle_alpha   90.00
_cell.angle_beta   90.00
_cell.angle_gamma   90.00
#
_symmetry.space_group_name_H-M   'P 1'
#
loop_
_entity.id
_entity.type
_entity.pdbx_description
1 polymer ?
#
loop_
_entity_poly.entity_id
_entity_poly.type
_entity_poly.pdbx_seq_one_letter_code
_entity_poly.pdbx_strand_id
1 'polypeptide(L)'
;MKWFSTRFSLPILVFFLLLPGFGRATADTYYHVTVKAMSEPSDPSDCEWAWVTLLEIPKSRAYPREAALAQRYGGTLRGSVLALVRADAWRSAHRRTREVRCNDRPSDMVVSWQESRGDMVYAMGGLNDPDDRNKISFGFTNRDILDENGRWFDPRSRTYVVAGIPVTAGSEPVEMKGDYMLRPVNYIDPLKQYSRCGKRWVEQFTSALDHFHLFERFNPGSDEIFGQTLSAPASDRIYVYQIIRSASREHPHWQRKEI
;
A
#
# COMPACT_ATOMS: atom_id res chain seq x y z
N MET A 1 0.79 -81.37 39.21
CA MET A 1 1.08 -80.11 39.93
C MET A 1 0.31 -78.99 39.25
N LYS A 2 -0.44 -78.22 40.04
CA LYS A 2 -1.17 -77.02 39.63
C LYS A 2 -0.19 -75.96 39.07
N TRP A 3 -0.58 -75.19 38.06
CA TRP A 3 -0.76 -73.73 38.17
C TRP A 3 -1.31 -73.12 36.86
N PHE A 4 -2.21 -72.15 37.06
CA PHE A 4 -2.92 -71.32 36.09
C PHE A 4 -2.01 -70.28 35.43
N SER A 5 -2.34 -69.84 34.20
CA SER A 5 -2.41 -68.41 33.83
C SER A 5 -2.97 -68.25 32.41
N THR A 6 -4.27 -67.98 32.25
CA THR A 6 -4.87 -66.69 31.83
C THR A 6 -4.43 -66.10 30.47
N ARG A 7 -5.40 -66.17 29.54
CA ARG A 7 -5.79 -65.26 28.44
C ARG A 7 -5.03 -63.92 28.37
N PHE A 8 -4.72 -63.45 27.16
CA PHE A 8 -5.37 -62.26 26.59
C PHE A 8 -5.02 -62.10 25.10
N SER A 9 -6.07 -62.13 24.29
CA SER A 9 -6.08 -61.72 22.89
C SER A 9 -5.66 -60.26 22.78
N LEU A 10 -4.71 -59.95 21.91
CA LEU A 10 -4.34 -58.57 21.59
C LEU A 10 -4.48 -58.34 20.07
N PRO A 11 -5.64 -57.88 19.59
CA PRO A 11 -5.68 -57.04 18.42
C PRO A 11 -5.44 -55.60 18.91
N ILE A 12 -4.19 -55.12 18.88
CA ILE A 12 -3.94 -53.67 18.80
C ILE A 12 -3.96 -53.39 17.30
N LEU A 13 -5.15 -53.36 16.70
CA LEU A 13 -5.96 -52.15 16.58
C LEU A 13 -5.13 -51.04 15.93
N VAL A 14 -5.15 -51.10 14.62
CA VAL A 14 -5.07 -50.01 13.65
C VAL A 14 -5.90 -48.83 14.15
N PHE A 15 -5.38 -48.07 15.11
CA PHE A 15 -6.03 -46.90 15.72
C PHE A 15 -5.18 -45.63 15.57
N PHE A 16 -4.30 -45.60 14.57
CA PHE A 16 -3.54 -44.40 14.19
C PHE A 16 -3.96 -43.81 12.83
N LEU A 17 -4.99 -44.34 12.19
CA LEU A 17 -5.50 -43.86 10.89
C LEU A 17 -6.77 -42.97 10.98
N LEU A 18 -7.19 -42.58 12.19
CA LEU A 18 -8.38 -41.76 12.39
C LEU A 18 -8.11 -40.58 13.36
N LEU A 19 -7.11 -39.75 13.04
CA LEU A 19 -7.08 -38.37 13.50
C LEU A 19 -7.68 -37.47 12.40
N PRO A 20 -9.02 -37.24 12.39
CA PRO A 20 -9.60 -36.19 11.58
C PRO A 20 -9.34 -34.87 12.32
N GLY A 21 -8.29 -34.14 11.93
CA GLY A 21 -8.02 -32.87 12.59
C GLY A 21 -6.66 -32.25 12.39
N PHE A 22 -5.87 -32.66 11.38
CA PHE A 22 -4.94 -31.68 10.81
C PHE A 22 -5.80 -30.65 10.10
N GLY A 23 -6.13 -29.57 10.80
CA GLY A 23 -6.65 -28.37 10.17
C GLY A 23 -5.74 -28.08 8.99
N ARG A 24 -6.30 -28.12 7.77
CA ARG A 24 -5.58 -27.63 6.60
C ARG A 24 -5.14 -26.22 6.98
N ALA A 25 -3.83 -26.03 7.18
CA ALA A 25 -3.26 -24.71 7.15
C ALA A 25 -3.62 -24.19 5.76
N THR A 26 -4.66 -23.36 5.69
CA THR A 26 -4.99 -22.64 4.47
C THR A 26 -3.75 -21.80 4.19
N ALA A 27 -3.07 -22.10 3.08
CA ALA A 27 -1.92 -21.33 2.68
C ALA A 27 -2.30 -19.84 2.64
N ASP A 28 -1.42 -19.00 3.15
CA ASP A 28 -1.62 -17.55 3.11
C ASP A 28 -1.77 -17.09 1.66
N THR A 29 -2.72 -16.18 1.43
CA THR A 29 -2.90 -15.54 0.13
C THR A 29 -2.39 -14.11 0.22
N TYR A 30 -1.44 -13.77 -0.65
CA TYR A 30 -0.87 -12.44 -0.78
C TYR A 30 -1.39 -11.74 -2.02
N TYR A 31 -1.49 -10.42 -1.93
CA TYR A 31 -1.84 -9.53 -3.03
C TYR A 31 -0.69 -8.54 -3.22
N HIS A 32 -0.08 -8.56 -4.40
CA HIS A 32 1.03 -7.71 -4.76
C HIS A 32 0.52 -6.63 -5.72
N VAL A 33 0.58 -5.38 -5.30
CA VAL A 33 0.13 -4.24 -6.08
C VAL A 33 1.35 -3.45 -6.53
N THR A 34 1.53 -3.35 -7.84
CA THR A 34 2.47 -2.44 -8.48
C THR A 34 1.67 -1.28 -9.07
N VAL A 35 2.05 -0.04 -8.78
CA VAL A 35 1.41 1.16 -9.37
C VAL A 35 2.49 2.04 -9.97
N LYS A 36 2.24 2.57 -11.16
CA LYS A 36 2.99 3.65 -11.79
C LYS A 36 2.04 4.80 -12.03
N ALA A 37 2.28 5.90 -11.34
CA ALA A 37 1.54 7.15 -11.50
C ALA A 37 2.33 8.10 -12.40
N MET A 38 1.64 8.73 -13.34
CA MET A 38 2.16 9.79 -14.18
C MET A 38 1.33 11.04 -13.91
N SER A 39 1.93 12.09 -13.35
CA SER A 39 1.21 13.33 -13.04
C SER A 39 1.00 14.21 -14.29
N GLU A 40 1.93 14.12 -15.22
CA GLU A 40 1.93 14.78 -16.52
C GLU A 40 2.22 13.71 -17.59
N PRO A 41 1.21 13.11 -18.25
CA PRO A 41 1.42 12.00 -19.19
C PRO A 41 2.32 12.36 -20.37
N SER A 42 2.36 13.65 -20.71
CA SER A 42 3.22 14.18 -21.76
C SER A 42 4.69 14.25 -21.34
N ASP A 43 4.98 14.17 -20.04
CA ASP A 43 6.32 14.23 -19.47
C ASP A 43 6.70 12.89 -18.82
N PRO A 44 7.51 12.05 -19.49
CA PRO A 44 7.93 10.75 -18.95
C PRO A 44 8.85 10.88 -17.73
N SER A 45 9.33 12.09 -17.39
CA SER A 45 10.10 12.35 -16.19
C SER A 45 9.24 12.63 -14.95
N ASP A 46 7.92 12.79 -15.09
CA ASP A 46 6.98 13.02 -13.98
C ASP A 46 6.28 11.72 -13.56
N CYS A 47 7.06 10.77 -13.03
CA CYS A 47 6.58 9.44 -12.69
C CYS A 47 6.85 9.07 -11.22
N GLU A 48 5.91 8.33 -10.64
CA GLU A 48 6.04 7.70 -9.34
C GLU A 48 5.69 6.21 -9.44
N TRP A 49 6.40 5.38 -8.67
CA TRP A 49 6.18 3.95 -8.58
C TRP A 49 5.88 3.58 -7.14
N ALA A 50 5.02 2.59 -6.96
CA ALA A 50 4.74 2.00 -5.67
C ALA A 50 4.66 0.48 -5.79
N TRP A 51 5.16 -0.19 -4.76
CA TRP A 51 5.07 -1.65 -4.62
C TRP A 51 4.49 -1.94 -3.24
N VAL A 52 3.39 -2.69 -3.21
CA VAL A 52 2.69 -3.02 -1.96
C VAL A 52 2.44 -4.51 -1.91
N THR A 53 2.74 -5.13 -0.77
CA THR A 53 2.31 -6.50 -0.49
C THR A 53 1.31 -6.47 0.65
N LEU A 54 0.20 -7.14 0.42
CA LEU A 54 -0.87 -7.30 1.38
C LEU A 54 -1.14 -8.79 1.64
N LEU A 55 -1.54 -9.12 2.86
CA LEU A 55 -1.93 -10.46 3.29
C LEU A 55 -3.45 -10.53 3.46
N GLU A 56 -4.09 -11.56 2.91
CA GLU A 56 -5.49 -11.84 3.17
C GLU A 56 -5.69 -12.35 4.59
N ILE A 57 -6.41 -11.59 5.41
CA ILE A 57 -6.75 -11.97 6.78
C ILE A 57 -8.28 -12.08 6.93
N PRO A 58 -8.81 -13.18 7.49
CA PRO A 58 -10.23 -13.28 7.80
C PRO A 58 -10.69 -12.12 8.70
N LYS A 59 -11.88 -11.57 8.45
CA LYS A 59 -12.41 -10.45 9.25
C LYS A 59 -12.52 -10.79 10.73
N SER A 60 -12.74 -12.06 11.08
CA SER A 60 -12.76 -12.52 12.48
C SER A 60 -11.44 -12.28 13.22
N ARG A 61 -10.30 -12.34 12.52
CA ARG A 61 -8.98 -12.04 13.07
C ARG A 61 -8.69 -10.54 13.07
N ALA A 62 -9.12 -9.82 12.04
CA ALA A 62 -8.94 -8.36 11.95
C ALA A 62 -9.82 -7.55 12.92
N TYR A 63 -11.01 -8.07 13.25
CA TYR A 63 -12.04 -7.42 14.07
C TYR A 63 -12.55 -8.39 15.14
N PRO A 64 -11.72 -8.75 16.14
CA PRO A 64 -12.04 -9.82 17.08
C PRO A 64 -13.23 -9.47 17.99
N ARG A 65 -13.44 -8.19 18.31
CA ARG A 65 -14.56 -7.75 19.16
C ARG A 65 -15.89 -7.89 18.42
N GLU A 66 -15.93 -7.46 17.17
CA GLU A 66 -17.06 -7.56 16.26
C GLU A 66 -17.38 -9.02 15.95
N ALA A 67 -16.36 -9.86 15.78
CA ALA A 67 -16.52 -11.29 15.61
C ALA A 67 -17.15 -11.96 16.83
N ALA A 68 -16.68 -11.62 18.04
CA ALA A 68 -17.25 -12.12 19.29
C ALA A 68 -18.70 -11.63 19.48
N LEU A 69 -19.00 -10.38 19.10
CA LEU A 69 -20.37 -9.86 19.13
C LEU A 69 -21.28 -10.63 18.16
N ALA A 70 -20.86 -10.84 16.92
CA ALA A 70 -21.63 -11.59 15.94
C ALA A 70 -21.94 -13.01 16.45
N GLN A 71 -20.94 -13.71 17.02
CA GLN A 71 -21.12 -15.05 17.58
C GLN A 71 -22.14 -15.07 18.73
N ARG A 72 -22.16 -14.06 19.60
CA ARG A 72 -23.14 -13.97 20.70
C ARG A 72 -24.59 -13.88 20.20
N TYR A 73 -24.81 -13.36 19.00
CA TYR A 73 -26.12 -13.27 18.37
C TYR A 73 -26.37 -14.39 17.34
N GLY A 74 -25.58 -15.48 17.39
CA GLY A 74 -25.72 -16.63 16.49
C GLY A 74 -25.24 -16.40 15.05
N GLY A 75 -24.51 -15.31 14.81
CA GLY A 75 -23.94 -14.95 13.51
C GLY A 75 -22.44 -15.24 13.40
N THR A 76 -21.89 -14.94 12.22
CA THR A 76 -20.44 -14.99 11.97
C THR A 76 -20.00 -13.78 11.15
N LEU A 77 -18.80 -13.27 11.42
CA LEU A 77 -18.22 -12.18 10.65
C LEU A 77 -17.56 -12.74 9.38
N ARG A 78 -18.26 -12.65 8.25
CA ARG A 78 -17.85 -13.23 6.96
C ARG A 78 -16.86 -12.35 6.19
N GLY A 79 -16.08 -12.99 5.32
CA GLY A 79 -15.13 -12.35 4.41
C GLY A 79 -13.74 -12.09 5.00
N SER A 80 -12.90 -11.45 4.20
CA SER A 80 -11.51 -11.12 4.53
C SER A 80 -11.23 -9.63 4.32
N VAL A 81 -10.13 -9.16 4.87
CA VAL A 81 -9.52 -7.85 4.61
C VAL A 81 -8.06 -8.03 4.24
N LEU A 82 -7.45 -7.04 3.61
CA LEU A 82 -6.05 -7.10 3.21
C LEU A 82 -5.21 -6.30 4.20
N ALA A 83 -4.30 -6.99 4.87
CA ALA A 83 -3.38 -6.43 5.85
C ALA A 83 -2.06 -6.03 5.19
N LEU A 84 -1.50 -4.88 5.57
CA LEU A 84 -0.23 -4.40 5.04
C LEU A 84 0.93 -5.25 5.57
N VAL A 85 1.64 -5.90 4.65
CA VAL A 85 2.89 -6.63 4.93
C VAL A 85 4.06 -5.67 4.77
N ARG A 86 4.16 -5.03 3.61
CA ARG A 86 5.17 -4.02 3.30
C ARG A 86 4.74 -3.14 2.14
N ALA A 87 5.25 -1.93 2.10
CA ALA A 87 5.12 -1.02 0.98
C ALA A 87 6.40 -0.21 0.79
N ASP A 88 6.65 0.18 -0.45
CA ASP A 88 7.73 1.10 -0.83
C ASP A 88 7.26 1.94 -2.01
N ALA A 89 7.92 3.08 -2.22
CA ALA A 89 7.64 3.99 -3.31
C ALA A 89 8.91 4.63 -3.84
N TRP A 90 8.87 5.14 -5.07
CA TRP A 90 9.95 5.89 -5.67
C TRP A 90 9.37 6.96 -6.58
N ARG A 91 9.96 8.16 -6.57
CA ARG A 91 9.65 9.22 -7.53
C ARG A 91 10.88 9.59 -8.35
N SER A 92 10.68 9.92 -9.62
CA SER A 92 11.74 10.46 -10.47
C SER A 92 12.07 11.90 -10.11
N ALA A 93 13.31 12.30 -10.42
CA ALA A 93 13.65 13.70 -10.50
C ALA A 93 12.88 14.35 -11.65
N HIS A 94 12.39 15.55 -11.44
CA HIS A 94 11.63 16.27 -12.46
C HIS A 94 11.86 17.77 -12.32
N ARG A 95 11.82 18.46 -13.46
CA ARG A 95 11.95 19.90 -13.55
C ARG A 95 11.12 20.42 -14.71
N ARG A 96 10.14 21.26 -14.40
CA ARG A 96 9.34 21.95 -15.41
C ARG A 96 9.47 23.46 -15.28
N THR A 97 9.42 24.12 -16.43
CA THR A 97 9.43 25.58 -16.53
C THR A 97 8.12 26.00 -17.16
N ARG A 98 7.44 26.97 -16.55
CA ARG A 98 6.19 27.54 -17.06
C ARG A 98 6.37 29.04 -17.23
N GLU A 99 6.01 29.54 -18.41
CA GLU A 99 5.96 30.97 -18.67
C GLU A 99 4.91 31.64 -17.78
N VAL A 100 5.32 32.71 -17.10
CA VAL A 100 4.48 33.53 -16.22
C VAL A 100 4.79 35.01 -16.43
N ARG A 101 4.05 35.88 -15.74
CA ARG A 101 4.39 37.30 -15.66
C ARG A 101 4.88 37.69 -14.28
N CYS A 102 5.80 38.65 -14.27
CA CYS A 102 6.35 39.28 -13.08
C CYS A 102 6.30 40.80 -13.25
N ASN A 103 5.43 41.49 -12.50
CA ASN A 103 5.21 42.93 -12.67
C ASN A 103 5.01 43.31 -14.15
N ASP A 104 4.09 42.59 -14.82
CA ASP A 104 3.76 42.71 -16.25
C ASP A 104 4.88 42.43 -17.26
N ARG A 105 6.05 41.97 -16.81
CA ARG A 105 7.14 41.50 -17.69
C ARG A 105 7.11 39.97 -17.85
N PRO A 106 7.45 39.43 -19.03
CA PRO A 106 7.67 37.99 -19.20
C PRO A 106 8.70 37.47 -18.20
N SER A 107 8.43 36.30 -17.61
CA SER A 107 9.30 35.63 -16.64
C SER A 107 8.97 34.14 -16.60
N ASP A 108 9.79 33.37 -15.89
CA ASP A 108 9.60 31.93 -15.75
C ASP A 108 9.32 31.54 -14.30
N MET A 109 8.43 30.56 -14.14
CA MET A 109 8.27 29.81 -12.91
C MET A 109 8.88 28.43 -13.12
N VAL A 110 9.89 28.11 -12.32
CA VAL A 110 10.51 26.79 -12.30
C VAL A 110 9.95 26.00 -11.12
N VAL A 111 9.54 24.76 -11.38
CA VAL A 111 9.11 23.80 -10.37
C VAL A 111 9.96 22.55 -10.51
N SER A 112 10.57 22.09 -9.43
CA SER A 112 11.44 20.91 -9.46
C SER A 112 11.46 20.13 -8.17
N TRP A 113 11.79 18.85 -8.25
CA TRP A 113 12.10 18.00 -7.10
C TRP A 113 13.16 16.98 -7.49
N GLN A 114 13.87 16.47 -6.48
CA GLN A 114 14.86 15.42 -6.69
C GLN A 114 14.18 14.06 -6.69
N GLU A 115 14.85 13.12 -7.35
CA GLU A 115 14.59 11.70 -7.19
C GLU A 115 14.61 11.36 -5.70
N SER A 116 13.61 10.60 -5.25
CA SER A 116 13.57 10.16 -3.86
C SER A 116 12.89 8.81 -3.73
N ARG A 117 13.39 8.03 -2.78
CA ARG A 117 12.72 6.83 -2.29
C ARG A 117 11.69 7.19 -1.22
N GLY A 118 10.67 6.35 -1.08
CA GLY A 118 9.70 6.38 -0.01
C GLY A 118 10.37 6.11 1.34
N ASP A 119 10.02 6.91 2.32
CA ASP A 119 10.37 6.70 3.73
C ASP A 119 9.23 5.96 4.44
N MET A 120 8.01 6.48 4.30
CA MET A 120 6.80 5.89 4.87
C MET A 120 5.70 5.80 3.83
N VAL A 121 5.28 4.58 3.53
CA VAL A 121 4.24 4.28 2.54
C VAL A 121 3.15 3.44 3.20
N TYR A 122 1.93 3.98 3.19
CA TYR A 122 0.78 3.36 3.81
C TYR A 122 -0.32 3.10 2.79
N ALA A 123 -0.79 1.87 2.78
CA ALA A 123 -1.83 1.42 1.87
C ALA A 123 -2.77 0.47 2.59
N MET A 124 -3.99 0.40 2.06
CA MET A 124 -5.05 -0.46 2.54
C MET A 124 -5.70 -1.15 1.36
N GLY A 125 -6.15 -2.38 1.57
CA GLY A 125 -6.98 -3.09 0.63
C GLY A 125 -8.11 -3.85 1.32
N GLY A 126 -9.15 -4.15 0.54
CA GLY A 126 -10.30 -4.89 1.01
C GLY A 126 -10.81 -5.85 -0.04
N LEU A 127 -11.39 -6.96 0.41
CA LEU A 127 -12.25 -7.79 -0.43
C LEU A 127 -13.68 -7.31 -0.20
N ASN A 128 -14.22 -6.59 -1.18
CA ASN A 128 -15.43 -5.77 -1.02
C ASN A 128 -16.68 -6.62 -0.83
N ASP A 129 -16.65 -7.84 -1.35
CA ASP A 129 -17.75 -8.79 -1.29
C ASP A 129 -17.32 -10.00 -0.46
N PRO A 130 -17.99 -10.28 0.67
CA PRO A 130 -17.65 -11.41 1.52
C PRO A 130 -17.80 -12.76 0.79
N ASP A 131 -18.56 -12.78 -0.31
CA ASP A 131 -18.92 -13.98 -1.07
C ASP A 131 -18.17 -14.04 -2.42
N ASP A 132 -17.48 -12.98 -2.80
CA ASP A 132 -16.67 -12.90 -4.01
C ASP A 132 -15.29 -12.29 -3.73
N ARG A 133 -14.31 -13.18 -3.49
CA ARG A 133 -12.90 -12.80 -3.27
C ARG A 133 -12.23 -12.18 -4.49
N ASN A 134 -12.88 -12.18 -5.66
CA ASN A 134 -12.33 -11.55 -6.85
C ASN A 134 -12.58 -10.04 -6.87
N LYS A 135 -13.48 -9.50 -6.03
CA LYS A 135 -13.72 -8.05 -5.95
C LYS A 135 -12.78 -7.41 -4.93
N ILE A 136 -11.81 -6.66 -5.42
CA ILE A 136 -10.79 -5.99 -4.61
C ILE A 136 -10.99 -4.48 -4.62
N SER A 137 -10.78 -3.85 -3.47
CA SER A 137 -10.46 -2.42 -3.38
C SER A 137 -9.03 -2.24 -2.88
N PHE A 138 -8.39 -1.19 -3.36
CA PHE A 138 -7.05 -0.82 -2.93
C PHE A 138 -6.88 0.70 -2.99
N GLY A 139 -6.09 1.25 -2.09
CA GLY A 139 -5.57 2.60 -2.23
C GLY A 139 -4.58 2.99 -1.13
N PHE A 140 -3.91 4.10 -1.33
CA PHE A 140 -3.02 4.68 -0.32
C PHE A 140 -3.84 5.47 0.70
N THR A 141 -3.45 5.38 1.97
CA THR A 141 -4.18 6.07 3.05
C THR A 141 -3.29 6.30 4.27
N ASN A 142 -3.53 7.39 5.01
CA ASN A 142 -2.90 7.67 6.30
C ASN A 142 -3.88 7.50 7.48
N ARG A 143 -4.96 6.74 7.26
CA ARG A 143 -5.89 6.26 8.31
C ARG A 143 -5.37 4.96 8.92
N ASP A 144 -6.08 4.43 9.93
CA ASP A 144 -5.74 3.18 10.58
C ASP A 144 -5.43 2.05 9.56
N ILE A 145 -4.29 1.40 9.77
CA ILE A 145 -3.78 0.33 8.92
C ILE A 145 -3.79 -0.98 9.70
N LEU A 146 -4.30 -2.03 9.07
CA LEU A 146 -4.17 -3.40 9.58
C LEU A 146 -2.80 -3.94 9.19
N ASP A 147 -1.99 -4.36 10.16
CA ASP A 147 -0.73 -5.05 9.90
C ASP A 147 -0.90 -6.56 9.66
N GLU A 148 0.13 -7.22 9.12
CA GLU A 148 0.13 -8.68 8.87
C GLU A 148 -0.11 -9.55 10.11
N ASN A 149 0.09 -9.00 11.31
CA ASN A 149 -0.19 -9.69 12.56
C ASN A 149 -1.68 -9.64 12.94
N GLY A 150 -2.47 -8.82 12.27
CA GLY A 150 -3.88 -8.60 12.54
C GLY A 150 -4.13 -7.47 13.55
N ARG A 151 -3.18 -6.55 13.72
CA ARG A 151 -3.27 -5.40 14.63
C ARG A 151 -3.48 -4.12 13.83
N TRP A 152 -4.41 -3.29 14.30
CA TRP A 152 -4.62 -1.95 13.77
C TRP A 152 -3.64 -0.96 14.42
N PHE A 153 -3.07 -0.08 13.62
CA PHE A 153 -2.30 1.06 14.10
C PHE A 153 -2.66 2.32 13.32
N ASP A 154 -2.65 3.47 14.01
CA ASP A 154 -2.79 4.78 13.38
C ASP A 154 -1.41 5.24 12.86
N PRO A 155 -1.20 5.44 11.55
CA PRO A 155 0.05 6.00 11.02
C PRO A 155 0.44 7.32 11.67
N ARG A 156 -0.53 8.16 12.05
CA ARG A 156 -0.30 9.49 12.64
C ARG A 156 0.22 9.44 14.07
N SER A 157 0.15 8.28 14.72
CA SER A 157 0.81 8.05 16.00
C SER A 157 2.34 7.97 15.88
N ARG A 158 2.88 7.84 14.66
CA ARG A 158 4.32 7.81 14.40
C ARG A 158 4.86 9.23 14.19
N THR A 159 6.08 9.46 14.67
CA THR A 159 6.77 10.73 14.47
C THR A 159 7.17 10.88 13.00
N TYR A 160 6.70 11.95 12.36
CA TYR A 160 7.13 12.36 11.03
C TYR A 160 7.86 13.71 11.13
N VAL A 161 9.11 13.75 10.70
CA VAL A 161 9.94 14.97 10.72
C VAL A 161 10.28 15.33 9.29
N VAL A 162 9.96 16.56 8.89
CA VAL A 162 10.38 17.10 7.60
C VAL A 162 11.58 18.00 7.83
N ALA A 163 12.75 17.54 7.38
CA ALA A 163 13.93 18.38 7.31
C ALA A 163 13.75 19.39 6.15
N GLY A 164 13.90 20.67 6.45
CA GLY A 164 13.97 21.72 5.43
C GLY A 164 15.29 21.68 4.65
N ILE A 165 15.44 22.59 3.68
CA ILE A 165 16.71 22.71 2.94
C ILE A 165 17.82 23.18 3.90
N PRO A 166 19.00 22.53 3.92
CA PRO A 166 20.15 23.03 4.65
C PRO A 166 20.52 24.45 4.21
N VAL A 167 20.59 25.39 5.15
CA VAL A 167 20.93 26.79 4.85
C VAL A 167 22.43 27.01 5.05
N THR A 168 23.16 27.26 3.97
CA THR A 168 24.57 27.66 4.05
C THR A 168 24.67 29.17 4.28
N ALA A 169 25.61 29.61 5.15
CA ALA A 169 25.85 31.03 5.39
C ALA A 169 26.16 31.78 4.07
N GLY A 170 25.46 32.89 3.82
CA GLY A 170 25.58 33.67 2.58
C GLY A 170 24.67 33.24 1.43
N SER A 171 23.87 32.17 1.59
CA SER A 171 22.87 31.76 0.59
C SER A 171 21.63 32.65 0.67
N GLU A 172 20.95 32.82 -0.46
CA GLU A 172 19.60 33.38 -0.45
C GLU A 172 18.67 32.52 0.42
N PRO A 173 17.84 33.13 1.28
CA PRO A 173 16.93 32.39 2.13
C PRO A 173 15.88 31.66 1.29
N VAL A 174 15.68 30.38 1.58
CA VAL A 174 14.59 29.59 1.00
C VAL A 174 13.44 29.57 2.00
N GLU A 175 12.29 30.11 1.60
CA GLU A 175 11.09 30.11 2.42
C GLU A 175 10.44 28.71 2.42
N MET A 176 10.01 28.21 3.58
CA MET A 176 9.15 27.03 3.66
C MET A 176 7.69 27.48 3.69
N LYS A 177 6.87 26.97 2.76
CA LYS A 177 5.44 27.30 2.65
C LYS A 177 4.56 26.08 2.83
N GLY A 178 3.34 26.34 3.27
CA GLY A 178 2.29 25.35 3.44
C GLY A 178 2.46 24.48 4.68
N ASP A 179 1.54 23.53 4.84
CA ASP A 179 1.54 22.59 5.94
C ASP A 179 2.35 21.33 5.58
N TYR A 180 3.14 20.87 6.54
CA TYR A 180 3.90 19.64 6.45
C TYR A 180 3.23 18.60 7.34
N MET A 181 2.61 17.61 6.72
CA MET A 181 1.83 16.59 7.43
C MET A 181 2.17 15.20 6.94
N LEU A 182 1.92 14.19 7.77
CA LEU A 182 2.05 12.80 7.36
C LEU A 182 1.05 12.49 6.23
N ARG A 183 1.56 12.12 5.06
CA ARG A 183 0.78 11.72 3.89
C ARG A 183 0.67 10.20 3.77
N PRO A 184 -0.20 9.67 2.90
CA PRO A 184 -0.18 8.26 2.55
C PRO A 184 1.18 7.79 2.01
N VAL A 185 1.81 8.59 1.15
CA VAL A 185 3.16 8.33 0.62
C VAL A 185 4.09 9.50 0.99
N ASN A 186 5.12 9.20 1.77
CA ASN A 186 6.13 10.18 2.21
C ASN A 186 7.51 9.76 1.69
N TYR A 187 8.27 10.73 1.20
CA TYR A 187 9.59 10.52 0.61
C TYR A 187 10.71 10.99 1.56
N ILE A 188 11.89 10.38 1.43
CA ILE A 188 13.11 10.76 2.15
C ILE A 188 13.47 12.23 1.89
N ASP A 189 13.41 12.67 0.63
CA ASP A 189 13.35 14.10 0.28
C ASP A 189 11.88 14.50 0.14
N PRO A 190 11.28 15.16 1.14
CA PRO A 190 9.87 15.53 1.10
C PRO A 190 9.63 16.83 0.33
N LEU A 191 10.64 17.44 -0.30
CA LEU A 191 10.55 18.83 -0.76
C LEU A 191 10.27 18.94 -2.26
N LYS A 192 9.39 19.89 -2.58
CA LYS A 192 9.15 20.41 -3.92
C LYS A 192 9.60 21.86 -3.96
N GLN A 193 10.51 22.18 -4.88
CA GLN A 193 11.15 23.47 -4.98
C GLN A 193 10.49 24.34 -6.04
N TYR A 194 10.41 25.63 -5.75
CA TYR A 194 9.87 26.64 -6.62
C TYR A 194 10.83 27.82 -6.76
N SER A 195 10.90 28.38 -7.96
CA SER A 195 11.56 29.66 -8.23
C SER A 195 10.71 30.51 -9.16
N ARG A 196 10.46 31.76 -8.77
CA ARG A 196 9.73 32.75 -9.58
C ARG A 196 10.13 34.16 -9.16
N CYS A 197 10.37 35.07 -10.11
CA CYS A 197 10.64 36.49 -9.82
C CYS A 197 11.81 36.73 -8.84
N GLY A 198 12.87 35.91 -8.90
CA GLY A 198 13.99 35.99 -7.95
C GLY A 198 13.64 35.55 -6.52
N LYS A 199 12.46 34.95 -6.30
CA LYS A 199 12.07 34.36 -5.03
C LYS A 199 12.12 32.84 -5.13
N ARG A 200 12.56 32.19 -4.05
CA ARG A 200 12.65 30.74 -3.93
C ARG A 200 11.91 30.26 -2.70
N TRP A 201 11.14 29.18 -2.83
CA TRP A 201 10.48 28.56 -1.70
C TRP A 201 10.35 27.05 -1.91
N VAL A 202 10.07 26.34 -0.83
CA VAL A 202 9.74 24.92 -0.84
C VAL A 202 8.37 24.65 -0.22
N GLU A 203 7.72 23.63 -0.75
CA GLU A 203 6.51 23.04 -0.19
C GLU A 203 6.73 21.54 0.00
N GLN A 204 5.89 20.90 0.82
CA GLN A 204 5.86 19.45 0.86
C GLN A 204 5.42 18.89 -0.50
N PHE A 205 6.22 17.98 -1.05
CA PHE A 205 5.85 17.21 -2.22
C PHE A 205 4.58 16.40 -1.93
N THR A 206 3.59 16.54 -2.81
CA THR A 206 2.34 15.79 -2.75
C THR A 206 2.38 14.73 -3.82
N SER A 207 2.35 13.46 -3.39
CA SER A 207 2.38 12.33 -4.31
C SER A 207 1.08 12.24 -5.11
N ALA A 208 1.17 11.86 -6.38
CA ALA A 208 0.03 11.43 -7.17
C ALA A 208 -0.61 10.16 -6.58
N LEU A 209 0.20 9.29 -5.98
CA LEU A 209 -0.27 8.07 -5.33
C LEU A 209 -1.19 8.36 -4.13
N ASP A 210 -1.11 9.54 -3.50
CA ASP A 210 -1.98 9.94 -2.38
C ASP A 210 -3.48 9.88 -2.73
N HIS A 211 -3.81 9.98 -4.01
CA HIS A 211 -5.19 9.98 -4.52
C HIS A 211 -5.56 8.69 -5.25
N PHE A 212 -4.66 7.72 -5.32
CA PHE A 212 -4.91 6.49 -6.05
C PHE A 212 -5.80 5.55 -5.23
N HIS A 213 -6.98 5.29 -5.78
CA HIS A 213 -7.92 4.30 -5.31
C HIS A 213 -8.49 3.53 -6.50
N LEU A 214 -8.63 2.22 -6.36
CA LEU A 214 -9.24 1.37 -7.38
C LEU A 214 -10.26 0.43 -6.75
N PHE A 215 -11.22 0.04 -7.59
CA PHE A 215 -12.16 -1.04 -7.36
C PHE A 215 -12.14 -1.92 -8.60
N GLU A 216 -11.66 -3.14 -8.46
CA GLU A 216 -11.43 -4.04 -9.60
C GLU A 216 -11.94 -5.45 -9.32
N ARG A 217 -12.02 -6.25 -10.39
CA ARG A 217 -12.40 -7.65 -10.30
C ARG A 217 -11.44 -8.56 -11.04
N PHE A 218 -10.92 -9.59 -10.37
CA PHE A 218 -10.19 -10.66 -11.05
C PHE A 218 -11.13 -11.42 -12.00
N ASN A 219 -10.66 -11.69 -13.22
CA ASN A 219 -11.37 -12.60 -14.10
C ASN A 219 -11.39 -14.01 -13.50
N PRO A 220 -12.47 -14.80 -13.69
CA PRO A 220 -12.53 -16.17 -13.19
C PRO A 220 -11.32 -17.00 -13.64
N GLY A 221 -10.59 -17.58 -12.70
CA GLY A 221 -9.39 -18.37 -12.97
C GLY A 221 -8.11 -17.56 -13.22
N SER A 222 -8.16 -16.23 -13.16
CA SER A 222 -6.98 -15.37 -13.19
C SER A 222 -6.54 -15.01 -11.78
N ASP A 223 -5.22 -15.01 -11.57
CA ASP A 223 -4.58 -14.44 -10.39
C ASP A 223 -3.92 -13.09 -10.68
N GLU A 224 -4.21 -12.50 -11.84
CA GLU A 224 -3.66 -11.23 -12.26
C GLU A 224 -4.74 -10.27 -12.76
N ILE A 225 -4.57 -8.99 -12.39
CA ILE A 225 -5.21 -7.83 -13.00
C ILE A 225 -4.09 -6.94 -13.52
N PHE A 226 -4.20 -6.50 -14.77
CA PHE A 226 -3.38 -5.43 -15.34
C PHE A 226 -4.31 -4.39 -15.95
N GLY A 227 -4.12 -3.12 -15.60
CA GLY A 227 -5.05 -2.08 -15.98
C GLY A 227 -4.47 -0.67 -15.96
N GLN A 228 -5.27 0.26 -16.45
CA GLN A 228 -4.98 1.69 -16.43
C GLN A 228 -6.22 2.47 -16.01
N THR A 229 -6.03 3.59 -15.29
CA THR A 229 -7.13 4.46 -14.87
C THR A 229 -6.69 5.93 -14.79
N LEU A 230 -7.66 6.83 -14.77
CA LEU A 230 -7.48 8.27 -14.58
C LEU A 230 -7.91 8.65 -13.16
N SER A 231 -7.28 9.68 -12.58
CA SER A 231 -7.68 10.14 -11.24
C SER A 231 -9.10 10.73 -11.19
N ALA A 232 -9.59 11.26 -12.32
CA ALA A 232 -10.92 11.82 -12.50
C ALA A 232 -11.21 12.00 -14.01
N PRO A 233 -12.48 12.15 -14.43
CA PRO A 233 -12.87 12.29 -15.86
C PRO A 233 -12.29 13.49 -16.63
N ALA A 234 -11.48 14.35 -15.99
CA ALA A 234 -10.75 15.46 -16.63
C ALA A 234 -9.34 15.64 -16.02
N SER A 235 -8.85 14.61 -15.32
CA SER A 235 -7.51 14.63 -14.73
C SER A 235 -6.50 14.17 -15.76
N ASP A 236 -5.41 14.92 -15.89
CA ASP A 236 -4.27 14.49 -16.70
C ASP A 236 -3.51 13.35 -16.01
N ARG A 237 -3.71 13.10 -14.70
CA ARG A 237 -3.03 12.00 -14.02
C ARG A 237 -3.50 10.62 -14.50
N ILE A 238 -2.56 9.83 -15.01
CA ILE A 238 -2.73 8.45 -15.43
C ILE A 238 -2.06 7.53 -14.42
N TYR A 239 -2.74 6.44 -14.07
CA TYR A 239 -2.16 5.34 -13.32
C TYR A 239 -2.18 4.08 -14.17
N VAL A 240 -1.05 3.39 -14.24
CA VAL A 240 -0.97 2.02 -14.74
C VAL A 240 -0.66 1.13 -13.54
N TYR A 241 -1.36 0.02 -13.42
CA TYR A 241 -1.26 -0.83 -12.23
C TYR A 241 -1.37 -2.31 -12.59
N GLN A 242 -0.77 -3.12 -11.72
CA GLN A 242 -0.83 -4.57 -11.77
C GLN A 242 -1.14 -5.09 -10.36
N ILE A 243 -2.03 -6.07 -10.27
CA ILE A 243 -2.34 -6.78 -9.03
C ILE A 243 -2.14 -8.27 -9.28
N ILE A 244 -1.23 -8.89 -8.53
CA ILE A 244 -0.96 -10.32 -8.59
C ILE A 244 -1.35 -10.96 -7.27
N ARG A 245 -2.22 -11.97 -7.31
CA ARG A 245 -2.52 -12.86 -6.20
C ARG A 245 -1.50 -14.00 -6.20
N SER A 246 -0.91 -14.30 -5.05
CA SER A 246 0.07 -15.38 -4.94
C SER A 246 0.08 -16.04 -3.56
N ALA A 247 0.69 -17.22 -3.45
CA ALA A 247 0.98 -17.86 -2.16
C ALA A 247 2.33 -17.42 -1.56
N SER A 248 3.08 -16.57 -2.27
CA SER A 248 4.38 -16.06 -1.84
C SER A 248 4.24 -14.73 -1.14
N ARG A 249 4.98 -14.55 -0.04
CA ARG A 249 5.12 -13.24 0.61
C ARG A 249 5.96 -12.27 -0.24
N GLU A 250 6.76 -12.77 -1.16
CA GLU A 250 7.67 -11.96 -1.96
C GLU A 250 6.96 -11.32 -3.14
N HIS A 251 7.06 -9.99 -3.23
CA HIS A 251 6.50 -9.24 -4.34
C HIS A 251 7.27 -9.52 -5.65
N PRO A 252 6.62 -10.02 -6.73
CA PRO A 252 7.31 -10.46 -7.95
C PRO A 252 8.15 -9.37 -8.63
N HIS A 253 7.65 -8.13 -8.61
CA HIS A 253 8.29 -6.96 -9.22
C HIS A 253 8.87 -5.98 -8.19
N TRP A 254 9.23 -6.44 -6.99
CA TRP A 254 9.65 -5.54 -5.91
C TRP A 254 10.74 -4.56 -6.35
N GLN A 255 10.46 -3.26 -6.22
CA GLN A 255 11.38 -2.16 -6.54
C GLN A 255 11.88 -2.14 -7.99
N ARG A 256 11.29 -2.95 -8.87
CA ARG A 256 11.52 -2.84 -10.30
C ARG A 256 10.67 -1.69 -10.78
N LYS A 257 11.31 -0.66 -11.33
CA LYS A 257 10.66 0.51 -11.96
C LYS A 257 10.07 0.14 -13.33
N GLU A 258 9.55 -1.07 -13.40
CA GLU A 258 8.81 -1.64 -14.50
C GLU A 258 7.32 -1.38 -14.21
N ILE A 259 6.62 -0.91 -15.23
CA ILE A 259 5.16 -0.99 -15.49
C ILE A 259 4.98 -0.41 -16.89
#